data_AF-A0A7S4I0A2-F1
#
_entry.id   AF-A0A7S4I0A2-F1
#
_cell.length_a   1.000
_cell.length_b   1.000
_cell.length_c   1.000
_cell.angle_alpha   90.00
_cell.angle_beta   90.00
_cell.angle_gamma   90.00
#
_symmetry.space_group_name_H-M   'P 1'
#
loop_
_entity.id
_entity.type
_entity.pdbx_description
1 polymer ?
#
loop_
_entity_poly.entity_id
_entity_poly.type
_entity_poly.pdbx_seq_one_letter_code
_entity_poly.pdbx_strand_id
1 'polypeptide(L)'
;FAVVPDCCDYFNAGVMVLSPRKSIFQDMERKIPLLPSYDKGDQGFLNEYYKNNWHHLPYAYNAQQPDYISNPVQWNLGTCIPCPCNLLYSLTTLETIKVLHYEHKKPWVGKDQELWPIHKFWWFYHDQLQSINDL
;
A
#
# COMPACT_ATOMS: atom_id res chain seq x y z
N PHE A 1 3.15 3.01 -15.78
CA PHE A 1 3.14 2.28 -14.49
C PHE A 1 2.90 3.33 -13.42
N ALA A 2 1.78 3.27 -12.71
CA ALA A 2 1.42 4.27 -11.70
C ALA A 2 1.17 3.58 -10.36
N VAL A 3 1.66 4.19 -9.29
CA VAL A 3 1.80 3.62 -7.95
C VAL A 3 1.71 4.71 -6.91
N VAL A 4 1.39 4.35 -5.67
CA VAL A 4 1.40 5.30 -4.56
C VAL A 4 2.82 5.39 -4.00
N PRO A 5 3.37 6.60 -3.86
CA PRO A 5 4.66 6.79 -3.21
C PRO A 5 4.69 6.24 -1.78
N ASP A 6 5.84 5.72 -1.38
CA ASP A 6 6.19 5.28 -0.03
C ASP A 6 7.32 6.19 0.49
N CYS A 7 8.02 5.90 1.58
CA CYS A 7 9.08 6.82 2.04
C CYS A 7 10.21 6.98 1.01
N CYS A 8 10.65 8.24 0.83
CA CYS A 8 11.74 8.66 -0.07
C CYS A 8 11.35 8.50 -1.56
N ASP A 9 12.31 8.09 -2.40
CA ASP A 9 12.11 7.90 -3.83
C ASP A 9 11.50 6.54 -4.19
N TYR A 10 10.92 5.86 -3.20
CA TYR A 10 10.29 4.55 -3.37
C TYR A 10 8.77 4.66 -3.43
N PHE A 11 8.15 3.61 -3.96
CA PHE A 11 6.71 3.43 -3.99
C PHE A 11 6.30 2.11 -3.34
N ASN A 12 5.04 2.05 -2.89
CA ASN A 12 4.45 0.83 -2.36
C ASN A 12 3.87 -0.02 -3.51
N ALA A 13 4.20 -1.30 -3.57
CA ALA A 13 3.78 -2.19 -4.66
C ALA A 13 2.39 -2.84 -4.43
N GLY A 14 1.73 -2.58 -3.29
CA GLY A 14 0.44 -3.19 -2.97
C GLY A 14 -0.70 -2.79 -3.90
N VAL A 15 -0.64 -1.61 -4.51
CA VAL A 15 -1.61 -1.13 -5.51
C VAL A 15 -0.88 -0.52 -6.69
N MET A 16 -1.14 -1.05 -7.89
CA MET A 16 -0.48 -0.62 -9.11
C MET A 16 -1.47 -0.50 -10.27
N VAL A 17 -1.29 0.52 -11.10
CA VAL A 17 -1.94 0.64 -12.41
C VAL A 17 -0.91 0.33 -13.49
N LEU A 18 -1.16 -0.75 -14.23
CA LEU A 18 -0.26 -1.27 -15.26
C LEU A 18 -0.98 -1.54 -16.58
N SER A 19 -0.21 -1.50 -17.67
CA SER A 19 -0.65 -2.00 -18.98
C SER A 19 0.02 -3.35 -19.18
N PRO A 20 -0.73 -4.46 -19.17
CA PRO A 20 -0.14 -5.79 -19.32
C PRO A 20 0.60 -5.92 -20.65
N ARG A 21 1.87 -6.32 -20.60
CA ARG A 21 2.71 -6.54 -21.79
C ARG A 21 3.62 -7.75 -21.55
N LYS A 22 3.49 -8.76 -22.40
CA LYS A 22 4.29 -9.99 -22.31
C LYS A 22 5.80 -9.71 -22.37
N SER A 23 6.22 -8.78 -23.21
CA SER A 23 7.62 -8.40 -23.35
C SER A 23 8.20 -7.79 -22.07
N ILE A 24 7.43 -6.96 -21.35
CA ILE A 24 7.83 -6.36 -20.07
C ILE A 24 7.90 -7.44 -18.98
N PHE A 25 6.92 -8.36 -18.94
CA PHE A 25 6.96 -9.49 -18.02
C PHE A 25 8.22 -10.36 -18.18
N GLN A 26 8.52 -10.77 -19.41
CA GLN A 26 9.72 -11.57 -19.71
C GLN A 26 11.02 -10.81 -19.43
N ASP A 27 11.01 -9.49 -19.61
CA ASP A 27 12.16 -8.65 -19.26
C ASP A 27 12.37 -8.55 -17.75
N MET A 28 11.28 -8.41 -16.97
CA MET A 28 11.33 -8.47 -15.51
C MET A 28 11.91 -9.81 -15.04
N GLU A 29 11.43 -10.93 -15.57
CA GLU A 29 11.95 -12.27 -15.21
C GLU A 29 13.46 -12.40 -15.41
N ARG A 30 13.99 -11.91 -16.55
CA ARG A 30 15.44 -11.92 -16.82
C ARG A 30 16.24 -11.02 -15.87
N LYS A 31 15.61 -9.99 -15.29
CA LYS A 31 16.25 -9.03 -14.40
C LYS A 31 16.15 -9.40 -12.91
N ILE A 32 15.28 -10.35 -12.53
CA ILE A 32 15.18 -10.83 -11.15
C ILE A 32 16.56 -11.17 -10.53
N PRO A 33 17.46 -11.93 -11.18
CA PRO A 33 18.76 -12.24 -10.59
C PRO A 33 19.80 -11.11 -10.74
N LEU A 34 19.48 -10.02 -11.44
CA LEU A 34 20.43 -8.98 -11.83
C LEU A 34 20.25 -7.69 -11.04
N LEU A 35 19.00 -7.32 -10.74
CA LEU A 35 18.69 -6.09 -10.02
C LEU A 35 18.72 -6.32 -8.52
N PRO A 36 19.29 -5.40 -7.73
CA PRO A 36 19.16 -5.45 -6.28
C PRO A 36 17.70 -5.25 -5.85
N SER A 37 17.33 -5.89 -4.75
CA SER A 37 16.06 -5.66 -4.05
C SER A 37 16.37 -5.44 -2.57
N TYR A 38 15.98 -4.27 -2.05
CA TYR A 38 16.31 -3.88 -0.67
C TYR A 38 15.51 -4.67 0.38
N ASP A 39 14.33 -5.18 0.02
CA ASP A 39 13.44 -5.97 0.88
C ASP A 39 13.41 -7.45 0.50
N LYS A 40 14.08 -7.84 -0.59
CA LYS A 40 14.02 -9.18 -1.21
C LYS A 40 12.61 -9.61 -1.67
N GLY A 41 11.67 -8.68 -1.70
CA GLY A 41 10.31 -8.84 -2.16
C GLY A 41 10.09 -8.20 -3.53
N ASP A 42 8.83 -8.18 -3.94
CA ASP A 42 8.38 -7.56 -5.17
C ASP A 42 8.54 -6.03 -5.12
N GLN A 43 8.25 -5.38 -3.99
CA GLN A 43 8.35 -3.93 -3.88
C GLN A 43 9.78 -3.45 -4.12
N GLY A 44 10.80 -4.03 -3.48
CA GLY A 44 12.19 -3.67 -3.71
C GLY A 44 12.65 -3.94 -5.15
N PHE A 45 12.24 -5.06 -5.74
CA PHE A 45 12.56 -5.36 -7.14
C PHE A 45 11.91 -4.36 -8.10
N LEU A 46 10.62 -4.07 -7.92
CA LEU A 46 9.86 -3.17 -8.78
C LEU A 46 10.36 -1.73 -8.68
N ASN A 47 10.75 -1.29 -7.48
CA ASN A 47 11.35 0.02 -7.25
C ASN A 47 12.64 0.19 -8.05
N GLU A 48 13.49 -0.84 -8.13
CA GLU A 48 14.69 -0.77 -8.95
C GLU A 48 14.38 -0.93 -10.45
N TYR A 49 13.46 -1.82 -10.83
CA TYR A 49 13.08 -2.03 -12.25
C TYR A 49 12.45 -0.77 -12.88
N TYR A 50 11.56 -0.09 -12.15
CA TYR A 50 10.86 1.12 -12.59
C TYR A 50 11.51 2.42 -12.10
N LYS A 51 12.74 2.37 -11.59
CA LYS A 51 13.44 3.54 -11.05
C LYS A 51 13.38 4.73 -11.99
N ASN A 52 12.93 5.88 -11.47
CA ASN A 52 12.71 7.12 -12.23
C ASN A 52 11.70 7.04 -13.38
N ASN A 53 10.91 5.95 -13.48
CA ASN A 53 9.95 5.71 -14.56
C ASN A 53 8.61 5.17 -14.01
N TRP A 54 8.02 5.95 -13.12
CA TRP A 54 6.71 5.67 -12.54
C TRP A 54 5.92 6.97 -12.35
N HIS A 55 4.60 6.85 -12.25
CA HIS A 55 3.70 7.98 -12.03
C HIS A 55 3.06 7.90 -10.65
N HIS A 56 2.86 9.05 -10.02
CA HIS A 56 2.34 9.13 -8.66
C HIS A 56 0.81 9.00 -8.66
N LEU A 57 0.30 8.06 -7.86
CA LEU A 57 -1.10 8.00 -7.46
C LEU A 57 -1.28 8.70 -6.11
N PRO A 58 -2.46 9.30 -5.86
CA PRO A 58 -2.79 9.84 -4.53
C PRO A 58 -2.75 8.76 -3.45
N TYR A 59 -2.27 9.11 -2.25
CA TYR A 59 -2.16 8.20 -1.11
C TYR A 59 -3.48 7.49 -0.74
N ALA A 60 -4.64 8.15 -0.93
CA ALA A 60 -5.95 7.54 -0.72
C ALA A 60 -6.18 6.21 -1.46
N TYR A 61 -5.44 5.95 -2.54
CA TYR A 61 -5.55 4.72 -3.32
C TYR A 61 -4.64 3.58 -2.82
N ASN A 62 -3.83 3.81 -1.78
CA ASN A 62 -3.04 2.79 -1.11
C ASN A 62 -2.68 3.26 0.30
N ALA A 63 -3.67 3.52 1.14
CA ALA A 63 -3.42 4.01 2.50
C ALA A 63 -2.85 2.88 3.37
N GLN A 64 -1.63 3.04 3.86
CA GLN A 64 -0.81 1.99 4.45
C GLN A 64 -1.12 1.81 5.95
N GLN A 65 -1.33 0.57 6.39
CA GLN A 65 -1.50 0.22 7.81
C GLN A 65 -0.32 0.67 8.72
N PRO A 66 0.97 0.54 8.32
CA PRO A 66 2.10 1.02 9.13
C PRO A 66 2.01 2.51 9.49
N ASP A 67 1.47 3.35 8.60
CA ASP A 67 1.31 4.78 8.86
C ASP A 67 0.30 5.05 9.97
N TYR A 68 -0.80 4.30 9.99
CA TYR A 68 -1.76 4.34 11.09
C TYR A 68 -1.13 3.87 12.41
N ILE A 69 -0.32 2.81 12.38
CA ILE A 69 0.33 2.26 13.58
C ILE A 69 1.34 3.26 14.15
N SER A 70 2.15 3.88 13.29
CA SER A 70 3.22 4.78 13.71
C SER A 70 2.70 6.12 14.24
N ASN A 71 1.61 6.65 13.65
CA ASN A 71 1.08 7.96 14.06
C ASN A 71 -0.45 8.06 13.84
N PRO A 72 -1.27 7.38 14.66
CA PRO A 72 -2.71 7.29 14.44
C PRO A 72 -3.41 8.65 14.52
N VAL A 73 -2.89 9.59 15.31
CA VAL A 73 -3.43 10.95 15.42
C VAL A 73 -3.22 11.71 14.12
N GLN A 74 -2.00 11.75 13.58
CA GLN A 74 -1.70 12.46 12.34
C GLN A 74 -2.42 11.83 11.14
N TRP A 75 -2.49 10.51 11.10
CA TRP A 75 -3.21 9.77 10.08
C TRP A 75 -4.70 10.12 10.07
N ASN A 76 -5.34 10.20 11.25
CA ASN A 76 -6.74 10.61 11.36
C ASN A 76 -6.98 12.09 10.98
N LEU A 77 -6.01 12.96 11.27
CA LEU A 77 -6.08 14.39 10.94
C LEU A 77 -5.76 14.68 9.47
N GLY A 78 -5.32 13.70 8.68
CA GLY A 78 -4.85 13.92 7.31
C GLY A 78 -3.59 14.80 7.25
N THR A 79 -2.84 14.89 8.35
CA THR A 79 -1.60 15.66 8.40
C THR A 79 -0.42 14.78 8.05
N CYS A 80 0.55 15.33 7.31
CA CYS A 80 1.74 14.61 6.88
C CYS A 80 2.43 13.93 8.08
N ILE A 81 2.68 12.62 7.98
CA ILE A 81 3.63 11.96 8.89
C ILE A 81 5.03 12.40 8.44
N PRO A 82 5.84 13.00 9.33
CA PRO A 82 7.16 13.46 8.95
C PRO A 82 8.03 12.26 8.53
N CYS A 83 8.19 12.04 7.22
CA CYS A 83 9.24 11.16 6.73
C CYS A 83 10.57 11.93 6.70
N PRO A 84 11.70 11.31 7.07
CA PRO A 84 13.02 11.96 7.08
C PRO A 84 13.45 12.58 5.74
N CYS A 85 12.76 12.23 4.65
CA CYS A 85 13.03 12.67 3.28
C CYS A 85 12.22 13.90 2.81
N ASN A 86 11.49 14.59 3.69
CA ASN A 86 10.73 15.83 3.35
C ASN A 86 9.66 15.67 2.24
N LEU A 87 9.23 14.45 1.91
CA LEU A 87 8.07 14.26 1.04
C LEU A 87 6.78 14.58 1.82
N LEU A 88 6.15 15.69 1.43
CA LEU A 88 4.84 16.10 1.90
C LEU A 88 3.78 15.23 1.21
N TYR A 89 3.36 14.14 1.84
CA TYR A 89 2.10 13.52 1.49
C TYR A 89 0.97 14.41 1.99
N SER A 90 0.22 15.04 1.08
CA SER A 90 -1.11 15.54 1.42
C SER A 90 -1.94 14.33 1.84
N LEU A 91 -2.07 14.11 3.16
CA LEU A 91 -2.70 12.93 3.68
C LEU A 91 -4.21 13.14 3.81
N THR A 92 -4.88 12.05 3.47
CA THR A 92 -6.31 11.89 3.32
C THR A 92 -6.90 11.52 4.68
N THR A 93 -7.95 12.19 5.15
CA THR A 93 -8.73 11.72 6.31
C THR A 93 -9.37 10.36 6.01
N LEU A 94 -9.84 9.64 7.04
CA LEU A 94 -10.59 8.38 6.89
C LEU A 94 -11.70 8.44 5.82
N GLU A 95 -12.35 9.59 5.66
CA GLU A 95 -13.44 9.81 4.70
C GLU A 95 -12.97 9.86 3.24
N THR A 96 -11.69 10.16 3.03
CA THR A 96 -11.10 10.34 1.70
C THR A 96 -10.33 9.10 1.23
N ILE A 97 -10.02 8.16 2.13
CA ILE A 97 -9.40 6.88 1.79
C ILE A 97 -10.32 6.07 0.88
N LYS A 98 -9.75 5.53 -0.20
CA LYS A 98 -10.42 4.67 -1.18
C LYS A 98 -9.97 3.22 -1.07
N VAL A 99 -8.70 3.01 -0.73
CA VAL A 99 -8.12 1.68 -0.52
C VAL A 99 -7.28 1.70 0.74
N LEU A 100 -7.56 0.78 1.66
CA LEU A 100 -6.78 0.55 2.87
C LEU A 100 -5.95 -0.72 2.71
N HIS A 101 -4.63 -0.60 2.87
CA HIS A 101 -3.67 -1.66 2.65
C HIS A 101 -3.17 -2.23 3.99
N TYR A 102 -3.58 -3.45 4.30
CA TYR A 102 -3.18 -4.18 5.51
C TYR A 102 -1.85 -4.91 5.30
N GLU A 103 -0.72 -4.24 5.56
CA GLU A 103 0.63 -4.76 5.29
C GLU A 103 1.15 -5.72 6.38
N HIS A 104 0.94 -5.38 7.65
CA HIS A 104 1.45 -6.14 8.80
C HIS A 104 0.46 -7.23 9.26
N LYS A 105 -0.06 -7.12 10.49
CA LYS A 105 -1.00 -8.09 11.05
C LYS A 105 -2.30 -8.04 10.26
N LYS A 106 -2.57 -9.11 9.53
CA LYS A 106 -3.74 -9.24 8.66
C LYS A 106 -5.02 -9.33 9.50
N PRO A 107 -6.14 -8.75 9.07
CA PRO A 107 -7.39 -8.73 9.85
C PRO A 107 -7.95 -10.11 10.22
N TRP A 108 -7.73 -11.12 9.37
CA TRP A 108 -8.21 -12.49 9.58
C TRP A 108 -7.33 -13.34 10.52
N VAL A 109 -6.15 -12.84 10.92
CA VAL A 109 -5.29 -13.56 11.89
C VAL A 109 -5.87 -13.46 13.32
N GLY A 110 -6.71 -12.45 13.58
CA GLY A 110 -7.44 -12.31 14.84
C GLY A 110 -7.96 -10.89 15.03
N LYS A 111 -8.99 -10.72 15.87
CA LYS A 111 -9.55 -9.42 16.24
C LYS A 111 -8.62 -8.70 17.22
N ASP A 112 -7.60 -8.07 16.68
CA ASP A 112 -6.67 -7.23 17.44
C ASP A 112 -7.37 -5.96 17.93
N GLN A 113 -7.32 -5.68 19.24
CA GLN A 113 -7.98 -4.51 19.82
C GLN A 113 -7.29 -3.20 19.44
N GLU A 114 -5.96 -3.19 19.28
CA GLU A 114 -5.20 -1.97 18.95
C GLU A 114 -5.42 -1.57 17.49
N LEU A 115 -5.54 -2.56 16.60
CA LEU A 115 -5.80 -2.34 15.18
C LEU A 115 -7.29 -2.31 14.84
N TRP A 116 -8.17 -2.55 15.82
CA TRP A 116 -9.62 -2.59 15.61
C TRP A 116 -10.18 -1.37 14.86
N PRO A 117 -9.73 -0.11 15.11
CA PRO A 117 -10.25 1.05 14.41
C PRO A 117 -10.15 0.97 12.88
N ILE A 118 -9.16 0.25 12.34
CA ILE A 118 -8.98 0.03 10.90
C ILE A 118 -9.34 -1.40 10.46
N HIS A 119 -9.20 -2.41 11.33
CA HIS A 119 -9.57 -3.81 11.04
C HIS A 119 -11.08 -4.04 10.99
N LYS A 120 -11.87 -3.23 11.71
CA LYS A 120 -13.34 -3.32 11.70
C LYS A 120 -13.93 -3.18 10.29
N PHE A 121 -13.29 -2.43 9.41
CA PHE A 121 -13.77 -2.25 8.03
C PHE A 121 -13.66 -3.56 7.23
N TRP A 122 -12.55 -4.29 7.37
CA TRP A 122 -12.40 -5.60 6.74
C TRP A 122 -13.47 -6.57 7.24
N TRP A 123 -13.68 -6.66 8.56
CA TRP A 123 -14.68 -7.54 9.16
C TRP A 123 -16.12 -7.16 8.74
N PHE A 124 -16.42 -5.86 8.67
CA PHE A 124 -17.71 -5.39 8.18
C PHE A 124 -18.03 -5.92 6.77
N TYR A 125 -17.09 -5.78 5.82
CA TYR A 125 -17.30 -6.28 4.45
C TYR A 125 -17.24 -7.81 4.36
N HIS A 126 -16.36 -8.45 5.12
CA HIS A 126 -16.28 -9.91 5.20
C HIS A 126 -17.61 -10.52 5.65
N ASP A 127 -18.19 -10.02 6.75
CA ASP A 127 -19.42 -10.55 7.33
C ASP A 127 -20.62 -10.30 6.41
N GLN A 128 -20.67 -9.15 5.71
CA GLN A 128 -21.65 -8.90 4.66
C GLN A 128 -21.57 -9.90 3.51
N LEU A 129 -20.36 -10.18 3.01
CA LEU A 129 -20.16 -11.13 1.91
C LEU A 129 -20.51 -12.56 2.32
N GLN A 130 -20.26 -12.96 3.57
CA GLN A 130 -20.69 -14.26 4.07
C GLN A 130 -22.23 -14.36 4.08
N SER A 131 -22.93 -13.35 4.59
CA SER A 131 -24.40 -13.37 4.61
C SER A 131 -25.05 -13.44 3.22
N ILE A 132 -24.37 -12.95 2.18
CA ILE A 132 -24.84 -13.07 0.78
C ILE A 132 -24.67 -14.49 0.26
N ASN A 133 -23.58 -15.17 0.63
CA ASN A 133 -23.28 -16.52 0.13
C ASN A 133 -24.04 -17.63 0.87
N ASP A 134 -24.61 -17.31 2.04
CA ASP A 134 -25.46 -18.22 2.83
C ASP A 134 -26.95 -18.20 2.38
N LEU A 135 -27.29 -17.41 1.36
CA LEU A 135 -28.62 -17.33 0.71
C LEU A 135 -28.68 -18.21 -0.55
#